data_AF-A0A518HJS7-F1
#
_entry.id   AF-A0A518HJS7-F1
#
_cell.length_a   1.000
_cell.length_b   1.000
_cell.length_c   1.000
_cell.angle_alpha   90.00
_cell.angle_beta   90.00
_cell.angle_gamma   90.00
#
_symmetry.space_group_name_H-M   'P 1'
#
loop_
_entity.id
_entity.type
_entity.pdbx_description
1 polymer ?
#
loop_
_entity_poly.entity_id
_entity_poly.type
_entity_poly.pdbx_seq_one_letter_code
_entity_poly.pdbx_strand_id
1 'polypeptide(L)'
;MVDGGDGAKSLADLLLDGNAVPRSEPRDATHIAIAAVNGVELLATWNFKHILNPATQHLIDAICRNAGYEPATICTPEQLLEAFDDS
;
A
#
# COMPACT_ATOMS: atom_id res chain seq x y z
N MET A 1 2.51 -21.79 10.63
CA MET A 1 1.31 -20.94 10.53
C MET A 1 1.70 -19.59 11.10
N VAL A 2 2.24 -18.70 10.27
CA VAL A 2 2.47 -17.31 10.69
C VAL A 2 1.12 -16.60 10.58
N ASP A 3 0.69 -16.08 11.71
CA ASP A 3 -0.61 -15.45 11.90
C ASP A 3 -0.72 -14.20 10.99
N GLY A 4 -1.78 -14.12 10.20
CA GLY A 4 -1.97 -13.05 9.21
C GLY A 4 -2.01 -11.64 9.80
N GLY A 5 -2.11 -11.49 11.13
CA GLY A 5 -2.06 -10.20 11.82
C GLY A 5 -0.65 -9.62 12.01
N ASP A 6 0.40 -10.44 12.05
CA ASP A 6 1.77 -9.98 12.33
C ASP A 6 2.52 -9.52 11.07
N GLY A 7 2.21 -10.12 9.92
CA GLY A 7 2.80 -9.74 8.63
C GLY A 7 2.42 -8.31 8.21
N ALA A 8 1.16 -7.92 8.43
CA ALA A 8 0.69 -6.59 8.06
C ALA A 8 1.29 -5.49 8.94
N LYS A 9 1.45 -5.72 10.25
CA LYS A 9 2.15 -4.77 11.12
C LYS A 9 3.62 -4.63 10.76
N SER A 10 4.29 -5.75 10.52
CA SER A 10 5.71 -5.75 10.14
C SER A 10 5.92 -5.00 8.82
N LEU A 11 5.05 -5.22 7.84
CA LEU A 11 5.11 -4.53 6.56
C LEU A 11 4.77 -3.03 6.70
N ALA A 12 3.81 -2.66 7.56
CA ALA A 12 3.51 -1.27 7.86
C ALA A 12 4.72 -0.53 8.47
N ASP A 13 5.41 -1.15 9.43
CA ASP A 13 6.64 -0.60 9.99
C ASP A 13 7.74 -0.45 8.93
N LEU A 14 7.91 -1.43 8.04
CA LEU A 14 8.86 -1.33 6.92
C LEU A 14 8.53 -0.18 5.97
N LEU A 15 7.25 0.08 5.70
CA LEU A 15 6.80 1.20 4.86
C LEU A 15 7.08 2.56 5.51
N LEU A 16 6.92 2.64 6.84
CA LEU A 16 7.25 3.84 7.62
C LEU A 16 8.75 4.06 7.74
N ASP A 17 9.53 2.99 7.91
CA ASP A 17 10.98 3.07 8.05
C ASP A 17 11.68 3.32 6.70
N GLY A 18 11.17 2.70 5.63
CA GLY A 18 11.58 2.95 4.25
C GLY A 18 11.13 4.30 3.70
N ASN A 19 10.50 5.13 4.53
CA ASN A 19 10.05 6.48 4.18
C ASN A 19 9.07 6.51 2.97
N ALA A 20 8.41 5.38 2.71
CA ALA A 20 7.37 5.21 1.71
C ALA A 20 6.06 5.87 2.17
N VAL A 21 5.79 5.82 3.48
CA VAL A 21 4.67 6.54 4.09
C VAL A 21 5.23 7.47 5.18
N PRO A 22 4.79 8.73 5.23
CA PRO A 22 5.20 9.63 6.30
C PRO A 22 4.74 9.11 7.67
N ARG A 23 5.59 9.21 8.70
CA ARG A 23 5.26 8.81 10.08
C ARG A 23 4.08 9.58 10.70
N SER A 24 3.66 10.68 10.09
CA SER A 24 2.41 11.38 10.46
C SER A 24 1.15 10.58 10.16
N GLU A 25 1.23 9.61 9.23
CA GLU A 25 0.07 8.85 8.73
C GLU A 25 0.29 7.33 8.83
N PRO A 26 0.49 6.78 10.05
CA PRO A 26 0.75 5.35 10.25
C PRO A 26 -0.45 4.46 9.91
N ARG A 27 -1.66 5.02 9.90
CA ARG A 27 -2.88 4.30 9.51
C ARG A 27 -2.81 3.87 8.05
N ASP A 28 -2.22 4.68 7.19
CA ASP A 28 -2.17 4.39 5.76
C ASP A 28 -1.11 3.35 5.42
N ALA A 29 0.03 3.38 6.12
CA ALA A 29 0.99 2.28 6.07
C ALA A 29 0.33 0.95 6.49
N THR A 30 -0.54 0.99 7.49
CA THR A 30 -1.29 -0.19 7.93
C THR A 30 -2.30 -0.66 6.87
N HIS A 31 -3.04 0.24 6.22
CA HIS A 31 -3.97 -0.11 5.15
C HIS A 31 -3.25 -0.73 3.94
N ILE A 32 -2.14 -0.13 3.50
CA ILE A 32 -1.31 -0.67 2.40
C ILE A 32 -0.80 -2.06 2.76
N ALA A 33 -0.29 -2.23 3.99
CA ALA A 33 0.23 -3.49 4.43
C ALA A 33 -0.83 -4.58 4.54
N ILE A 34 -2.03 -4.25 5.03
CA ILE A 34 -3.17 -5.17 5.06
C ILE A 34 -3.56 -5.58 3.63
N ALA A 35 -3.63 -4.62 2.70
CA ALA A 35 -3.93 -4.90 1.31
C ALA A 35 -2.91 -5.85 0.68
N ALA A 36 -1.61 -5.57 0.83
CA ALA A 36 -0.53 -6.41 0.31
C ALA A 36 -0.54 -7.82 0.92
N VAL A 37 -0.77 -7.96 2.23
CA VAL A 37 -0.84 -9.26 2.91
C VAL A 37 -2.07 -10.08 2.48
N ASN A 38 -3.18 -9.42 2.20
CA ASN A 38 -4.41 -10.08 1.74
C ASN A 38 -4.44 -10.30 0.22
N GLY A 39 -3.42 -9.86 -0.53
CA GLY A 39 -3.38 -9.97 -1.99
C GLY A 39 -4.38 -9.06 -2.69
N VAL A 40 -4.70 -7.91 -2.10
CA VAL A 40 -5.59 -6.91 -2.70
C VAL A 40 -4.82 -6.15 -3.79
N GLU A 41 -5.25 -6.32 -5.04
CA GLU A 41 -4.60 -5.71 -6.21
C GLU A 41 -4.84 -4.21 -6.35
N LEU A 42 -5.94 -3.67 -5.80
CA LEU A 42 -6.25 -2.24 -5.85
C LEU A 42 -6.53 -1.65 -4.47
N LEU A 43 -5.77 -0.62 -4.12
CA LEU A 43 -6.01 0.22 -2.96
C LEU A 43 -6.42 1.61 -3.43
N ALA A 44 -7.71 1.94 -3.35
CA ALA A 44 -8.17 3.29 -3.57
C ALA A 44 -7.99 4.13 -2.31
N THR A 45 -7.29 5.26 -2.43
CA THR A 45 -7.05 6.14 -1.29
C THR A 45 -7.37 7.60 -1.62
N TRP A 46 -8.20 8.22 -0.79
CA TRP A 46 -8.71 9.59 -0.98
C TRP A 46 -7.73 10.66 -0.46
N ASN A 47 -6.63 10.27 0.21
CA ASN A 47 -5.83 11.21 0.99
C ASN A 47 -4.40 11.48 0.50
N PHE A 48 -3.97 10.99 -0.66
CA PHE A 48 -2.53 11.02 -0.99
C PHE A 48 -2.12 11.83 -2.21
N LYS A 49 -2.12 13.16 -2.06
CA LYS A 49 -1.31 14.04 -2.92
C LYS A 49 0.21 13.79 -2.78
N HIS A 50 0.66 12.99 -1.80
CA HIS A 50 2.09 12.70 -1.53
C HIS A 50 2.54 11.26 -1.87
N ILE A 51 1.64 10.27 -1.98
CA ILE A 51 1.97 8.86 -2.37
C ILE A 51 1.87 8.66 -3.90
N LEU A 52 1.18 9.56 -4.62
CA LEU A 52 1.16 9.60 -6.08
C LEU A 52 2.52 9.96 -6.72
N ASN A 53 3.52 10.31 -5.92
CA ASN A 53 4.88 10.41 -6.42
C ASN A 53 5.32 9.02 -6.91
N PRO A 54 5.71 8.86 -8.19
CA PRO A 54 6.17 7.57 -8.71
C PRO A 54 7.36 7.02 -7.92
N ALA A 55 8.20 7.90 -7.33
CA ALA A 55 9.26 7.50 -6.42
C ALA A 55 8.74 6.77 -5.15
N THR A 56 7.61 7.22 -4.61
CA THR A 56 6.97 6.61 -3.46
C THR A 56 6.35 5.26 -3.84
N GLN A 57 5.68 5.17 -4.99
CA GLN A 57 5.17 3.90 -5.50
C GLN A 57 6.29 2.88 -5.70
N HIS A 58 7.42 3.28 -6.31
CA HIS A 58 8.59 2.41 -6.45
C HIS A 58 9.15 1.93 -5.10
N LEU A 59 9.15 2.77 -4.07
CA LEU A 59 9.56 2.38 -2.72
C LEU A 59 8.61 1.34 -2.11
N ILE A 60 7.29 1.58 -2.23
CA ILE A 60 6.26 0.64 -1.74
C ILE A 60 6.41 -0.70 -2.46
N ASP A 61 6.56 -0.70 -3.78
CA ASP A 61 6.79 -1.90 -4.58
C ASP A 61 8.04 -2.65 -4.14
N ALA A 62 9.16 -1.94 -3.95
CA ALA A 62 10.42 -2.55 -3.52
C ALA A 62 10.30 -3.16 -2.14
N ILE A 63 9.65 -2.48 -1.18
CA ILE A 63 9.47 -2.95 0.19
C ILE A 63 8.55 -4.18 0.22
N CYS A 64 7.40 -4.13 -0.46
CA CYS A 64 6.48 -5.27 -0.57
C CYS A 64 7.17 -6.49 -1.19
N ARG A 65 7.85 -6.32 -2.34
CA ARG A 65 8.56 -7.41 -3.00
C ARG A 65 9.69 -7.98 -2.16
N ASN A 66 10.45 -7.12 -1.47
CA ASN A 66 11.52 -7.56 -0.57
C ASN A 66 10.97 -8.34 0.64
N ALA A 67 9.76 -8.01 1.10
CA ALA A 67 9.06 -8.74 2.14
C ALA A 67 8.35 -10.02 1.63
N GLY A 68 8.39 -10.28 0.31
CA GLY A 68 7.76 -11.45 -0.31
C GLY A 68 6.26 -11.30 -0.57
N TYR A 69 5.74 -10.07 -0.56
CA TYR A 69 4.35 -9.74 -0.87
C TYR A 69 4.23 -9.06 -2.23
N GLU A 70 3.11 -9.27 -2.91
CA GLU A 70 2.78 -8.51 -4.10
C GLU A 70 2.28 -7.11 -3.71
N PRO A 71 2.83 -6.04 -4.31
CA PRO A 71 2.38 -4.70 -4.00
C PRO A 71 0.97 -4.44 -4.54
N ALA A 72 0.16 -3.74 -3.74
CA ALA A 72 -1.13 -3.26 -4.17
C ALA A 72 -0.98 -2.06 -5.11
N THR A 73 -1.71 -2.05 -6.23
CA THR A 73 -1.77 -0.88 -7.10
C THR A 73 -2.54 0.23 -6.39
N ILE A 74 -1.86 1.32 -6.06
CA ILE A 74 -2.47 2.47 -5.40
C ILE A 74 -3.06 3.39 -6.45
N CYS A 75 -4.38 3.51 -6.45
CA CYS A 75 -5.12 4.34 -7.39
C CYS A 75 -5.87 5.45 -6.65
N THR A 76 -6.12 6.57 -7.34
CA THR A 76 -7.11 7.52 -6.82
C THR A 76 -8.50 6.90 -6.90
N PRO A 77 -9.42 7.31 -6.03
CA PRO A 77 -10.82 6.89 -6.12
C PRO A 77 -11.47 7.25 -7.46
N GLU A 78 -11.04 8.33 -8.12
CA GLU A 78 -11.49 8.70 -9.47
C GLU A 78 -11.06 7.64 -10.50
N GLN A 79 -9.79 7.22 -10.48
CA GLN A 79 -9.29 6.13 -11.33
C GLN A 79 -9.93 4.77 -10.99
N LEU A 80 -10.27 4.55 -9.72
CA LEU A 80 -10.99 3.36 -9.29
C LEU A 80 -12.40 3.35 -9.89
N LEU A 81 -13.12 4.48 -9.87
CA LEU A 81 -14.43 4.60 -10.50
C LEU A 81 -14.36 4.35 -12.01
N GLU A 82 -13.36 4.90 -12.71
CA GLU A 82 -13.15 4.63 -14.14
C GLU A 82 -12.88 3.14 -14.42
N ALA A 83 -12.15 2.44 -13.55
CA ALA A 83 -11.91 1.00 -13.68
C ALA A 83 -13.19 0.14 -13.50
N PHE A 84 -14.23 0.68 -12.88
CA PHE A 84 -15.52 0.00 -12.68
C PHE A 84 -16.63 0.45 -13.64
N ASP A 85 -16.43 1.52 -14.40
CA ASP A 85 -17.46 2.10 -15.30
C ASP A 85 -17.38 1.55 -16.75
N ASP A 86 -16.36 0.76 -17.10
CA ASP A 86 -16.22 0.14 -18.44
C ASP A 86 -16.91 -1.24 -18.58
N SER A 87 -18.08 -1.46 -17.95
CA SER A 87 -18.83 -2.73 -18.06
C SER A 87 -20.21 -2.60 -18.72
#